data_AF-A0A2N8RZ26-F1
#
_entry.id   AF-A0A2N8RZ26-F1
#
_cell.length_a   1.000
_cell.length_b   1.000
_cell.length_c   1.000
_cell.angle_alpha   90.00
_cell.angle_beta   90.00
_cell.angle_gamma   90.00
#
_symmetry.space_group_name_H-M   'P 1'
#
loop_
_entity.id
_entity.type
_entity.pdbx_description
1 polymer ?
#
loop_
_entity_poly.entity_id
_entity_poly.type
_entity_poly.pdbx_seq_one_letter_code
_entity_poly.pdbx_strand_id
1 'polypeptide(L)'
;MEVLLQAWGREVVNPALDVAIASPLGRMGDDAPGGVGGHRCLSLVECAVAISRASQAVTMALDGMAKDAPLGQGSRGRVLQRLAHVRYCQGPKTVAVAAQCARLGISMRTYRAQVDELHAELQAEWPVALARLQAAERGTDAHAAAVKRARAARDVARENARAERKRVAERKAAARAVKDAAVGRKAGAA
;
A
#
# COMPACT_ATOMS: atom_id res chain seq x y z
N MET A 1 3.95 16.84 -4.77
CA MET A 1 3.22 16.78 -3.49
C MET A 1 1.70 16.74 -3.66
N GLU A 2 1.09 17.61 -4.46
CA GLU A 2 -0.37 17.67 -4.67
C GLU A 2 -1.07 16.30 -4.87
N VAL A 3 -0.62 15.49 -5.83
CA VAL A 3 -1.21 14.17 -6.13
C VAL A 3 -1.16 13.22 -4.92
N LEU A 4 -0.04 13.24 -4.19
CA LEU A 4 0.15 12.41 -3.00
C LEU A 4 -0.84 12.82 -1.89
N LEU A 5 -0.99 14.12 -1.65
CA LEU A 5 -1.94 14.64 -0.66
C LEU A 5 -3.40 14.38 -1.05
N GLN A 6 -3.73 14.43 -2.35
CA GLN A 6 -5.06 14.05 -2.83
C GLN A 6 -5.35 12.56 -2.60
N ALA A 7 -4.38 11.68 -2.83
CA ALA A 7 -4.52 10.25 -2.56
C ALA A 7 -4.66 9.98 -1.05
N TRP A 8 -3.81 10.60 -0.24
CA TRP A 8 -3.90 10.55 1.23
C TRP A 8 -5.27 11.03 1.74
N GLY A 9 -5.74 12.19 1.28
CA GLY A 9 -7.02 12.75 1.70
C GLY A 9 -8.21 11.86 1.33
N ARG A 10 -8.15 11.17 0.18
CA ARG A 10 -9.17 10.18 -0.21
C ARG A 10 -9.15 8.96 0.71
N GLU A 11 -7.99 8.42 1.04
CA GLU A 11 -7.86 7.28 1.96
C GLU A 11 -8.29 7.64 3.40
N VAL A 12 -8.07 8.87 3.84
CA VAL A 12 -8.54 9.36 5.15
C VAL A 12 -10.07 9.49 5.18
N VAL A 13 -10.69 9.99 4.11
CA VAL A 13 -12.13 10.23 4.04
C VAL A 13 -12.91 8.94 3.77
N ASN A 14 -12.38 8.08 2.91
CA ASN A 14 -13.01 6.83 2.50
C ASN A 14 -11.98 5.69 2.61
N PRO A 15 -11.68 5.24 3.84
CA PRO A 15 -10.73 4.17 4.05
C PRO A 15 -11.25 2.86 3.47
N ALA A 16 -10.39 2.16 2.73
CA ALA A 16 -10.65 0.76 2.40
C ALA A 16 -10.61 -0.07 3.69
N LEU A 17 -11.57 -0.99 3.84
CA LEU A 17 -11.63 -1.90 4.98
C LEU A 17 -11.08 -3.27 4.54
N ASP A 18 -10.00 -3.69 5.18
CA ASP A 18 -9.52 -5.07 5.16
C ASP A 18 -10.30 -5.86 6.21
N VAL A 19 -11.15 -6.77 5.72
CA VAL A 19 -12.03 -7.57 6.55
C VAL A 19 -11.39 -8.95 6.71
N ALA A 20 -10.90 -9.27 7.90
CA ALA A 20 -10.35 -10.59 8.20
C ALA A 20 -11.49 -11.58 8.50
N ILE A 21 -12.17 -12.07 7.46
CA ILE A 21 -13.18 -13.12 7.65
C ILE A 21 -12.44 -14.43 7.97
N ALA A 22 -12.50 -14.85 9.23
CA ALA A 22 -12.06 -16.19 9.62
C ALA A 22 -12.84 -17.22 8.79
N SER A 23 -12.12 -18.18 8.18
CA SER A 23 -12.76 -19.23 7.38
C SER A 23 -13.81 -19.96 8.23
N PRO A 24 -15.05 -20.14 7.73
CA PRO A 24 -16.08 -20.90 8.44
C PRO A 24 -15.73 -22.40 8.59
N LEU A 25 -14.68 -22.88 7.90
CA LEU A 25 -14.17 -24.25 8.03
C LEU A 25 -13.11 -24.41 9.13
N GLY A 26 -12.80 -23.35 9.88
CA GLY A 26 -11.71 -23.33 10.85
C GLY A 26 -10.33 -23.41 10.19
N ARG A 27 -9.28 -23.08 10.94
CA ARG A 27 -7.93 -23.56 10.61
C ARG A 27 -7.87 -25.01 11.10
N MET A 28 -7.50 -25.96 10.22
CA MET A 28 -7.08 -27.28 10.70
C MET A 28 -5.90 -27.09 11.66
N GLY A 29 -6.15 -27.17 12.97
CA GLY A 29 -5.12 -27.08 14.02
C GLY A 29 -5.50 -26.34 15.31
N ASP A 30 -6.58 -25.56 15.35
CA ASP A 30 -7.00 -24.86 16.59
C ASP A 30 -8.11 -25.62 17.33
N ASP A 31 -7.76 -26.76 17.92
CA ASP A 31 -8.58 -27.42 18.95
C ASP A 31 -8.22 -26.84 20.32
N ALA A 32 -8.85 -25.72 20.70
CA ALA A 32 -8.90 -25.27 22.09
C ALA A 32 -10.29 -24.67 22.39
N PRO A 33 -11.09 -25.27 23.33
CA PRO A 33 -12.40 -24.74 23.66
C PRO A 33 -12.27 -23.69 24.76
N GLY A 34 -12.63 -22.44 24.46
CA GLY A 34 -12.72 -21.36 25.43
C GLY A 34 -13.81 -20.38 25.04
N GLY A 35 -15.05 -20.67 25.43
CA GLY A 35 -16.20 -19.80 25.16
C GLY A 35 -16.30 -18.63 26.14
N VAL A 36 -16.89 -17.51 25.70
CA VAL A 36 -17.71 -16.58 26.52
C VAL A 36 -18.75 -15.93 25.61
N GLY A 37 -20.02 -15.93 26.04
CA GLY A 37 -21.16 -15.40 25.30
C GLY A 37 -21.39 -13.90 25.37
N GLY A 38 -22.41 -13.44 24.64
CA GLY A 38 -22.97 -12.10 24.71
C GLY A 38 -23.35 -11.51 23.36
N HIS A 39 -24.48 -11.95 22.79
CA HIS A 39 -25.01 -11.37 21.55
C HIS A 39 -25.74 -10.05 21.81
N ARG A 40 -25.19 -8.93 21.30
CA ARG A 40 -25.95 -7.81 20.72
C ARG A 40 -25.14 -7.18 19.57
N CYS A 41 -25.52 -7.53 18.35
CA CYS A 41 -25.22 -6.94 17.04
C CYS A 41 -24.06 -5.91 16.93
N LEU A 42 -22.84 -6.39 16.65
CA LEU A 42 -21.80 -5.73 15.82
C LEU A 42 -20.92 -6.86 15.26
N SER A 43 -20.54 -6.84 13.98
CA SER A 43 -19.83 -7.97 13.34
C SER A 43 -18.57 -8.37 14.13
N LEU A 44 -18.41 -9.66 14.42
CA LEU A 44 -17.21 -10.26 15.05
C LEU A 44 -15.97 -10.24 14.14
N VAL A 45 -16.02 -9.49 13.04
CA VAL A 45 -14.97 -9.45 12.04
C VAL A 45 -14.07 -8.27 12.34
N GLU A 46 -12.82 -8.55 12.69
CA GLU A 46 -11.79 -7.54 12.79
C GLU A 46 -11.63 -6.87 11.42
N CYS A 47 -12.08 -5.63 11.32
CA CYS A 47 -11.89 -4.78 10.15
C CYS A 47 -10.68 -3.89 10.41
N ALA A 48 -9.59 -4.12 9.70
CA ALA A 48 -8.45 -3.21 9.67
C ALA A 48 -8.66 -2.18 8.57
N VAL A 49 -8.24 -0.95 8.79
CA VAL A 49 -8.24 0.07 7.74
C VAL A 49 -6.99 -0.12 6.87
N ALA A 50 -7.19 -0.42 5.59
CA ALA A 50 -6.14 -0.56 4.60
C ALA A 50 -5.69 0.83 4.11
N ILE A 51 -4.80 1.46 4.86
CA ILE A 51 -4.13 2.70 4.43
C ILE A 51 -2.85 2.33 3.68
N SER A 52 -2.62 2.98 2.53
CA SER A 52 -1.39 2.77 1.78
C SER A 52 -0.19 3.29 2.57
N ARG A 53 0.97 2.64 2.41
CA ARG A 53 2.22 3.07 3.07
C ARG A 53 2.57 4.53 2.78
N ALA A 54 2.27 5.00 1.58
CA ALA A 54 2.51 6.37 1.18
C ALA A 54 1.64 7.34 2.00
N SER A 55 0.36 7.03 2.18
CA SER A 55 -0.57 7.80 3.02
C SER A 55 -0.22 7.74 4.50
N GLN A 56 0.19 6.57 5.01
CA GLN A 56 0.65 6.44 6.39
C GLN A 56 1.89 7.31 6.66
N ALA A 57 2.83 7.33 5.71
CA ALA A 57 4.00 8.22 5.78
C ALA A 57 3.61 9.71 5.72
N VAL A 58 2.59 10.09 4.94
CA VAL A 58 2.06 11.47 4.95
C VAL A 58 1.49 11.82 6.32
N THR A 59 0.66 10.96 6.92
CA THR A 59 0.13 11.18 8.28
C THR A 59 1.26 11.34 9.29
N MET A 60 2.25 10.44 9.28
CA MET A 60 3.41 10.52 10.17
C MET A 60 4.22 11.81 9.98
N ALA A 61 4.38 12.27 8.75
CA ALA A 61 5.09 13.51 8.45
C ALA A 61 4.33 14.74 8.97
N LEU A 62 3.01 14.80 8.74
CA LEU A 62 2.15 15.88 9.25
C LEU A 62 2.14 15.93 10.78
N ASP A 63 2.03 14.76 11.44
CA ASP A 63 2.11 14.65 12.90
C ASP A 63 3.50 15.05 13.41
N GLY A 64 4.56 14.66 12.70
CA GLY A 64 5.93 15.07 13.00
C GLY A 64 6.12 16.59 12.95
N MET A 65 5.65 17.23 11.87
CA MET A 65 5.68 18.68 11.71
C MET A 65 4.93 19.40 12.84
N ALA A 66 3.81 18.85 13.31
CA ALA A 66 2.96 19.43 14.35
C ALA A 66 3.53 19.36 15.78
N LYS A 67 4.57 18.54 16.01
CA LYS A 67 5.28 18.47 17.30
C LYS A 67 5.98 19.79 17.60
N ASP A 68 6.16 20.08 18.89
CA ASP A 68 6.89 21.27 19.31
C ASP A 68 8.41 21.12 19.06
N ALA A 69 9.10 22.25 19.01
CA ALA A 69 10.55 22.28 18.86
C ALA A 69 11.23 21.52 20.04
N PRO A 70 12.32 20.79 19.79
CA PRO A 70 13.08 20.70 18.54
C PRO A 70 12.60 19.62 17.56
N LEU A 71 11.53 18.88 17.89
CA LEU A 71 11.08 17.72 17.13
C LEU A 71 10.20 18.08 15.93
N GLY A 72 9.63 19.28 15.90
CA GLY A 72 8.80 19.79 14.82
C GLY A 72 8.69 21.31 14.85
N GLN A 73 7.70 21.84 14.13
CA GLN A 73 7.51 23.28 13.91
C GLN A 73 6.48 23.90 14.86
N GLY A 74 5.97 23.12 15.83
CA GLY A 74 5.00 23.54 16.83
C GLY A 74 3.72 24.09 16.22
N SER A 75 3.36 25.32 16.60
CA SER A 75 2.13 25.98 16.14
C SER A 75 2.07 26.12 14.62
N ARG A 76 3.21 26.38 13.97
CA ARG A 76 3.31 26.48 12.51
C ARG A 76 2.96 25.14 11.84
N GLY A 77 3.54 24.05 12.33
CA GLY A 77 3.22 22.70 11.83
C GLY A 77 1.77 22.31 12.03
N ARG A 78 1.17 22.67 13.19
CA ARG A 78 -0.26 22.47 13.45
C ARG A 78 -1.15 23.23 12.46
N VAL A 79 -0.77 24.45 12.07
CA VAL A 79 -1.49 25.21 11.04
C VAL A 79 -1.43 24.51 9.68
N LEU A 80 -0.25 24.05 9.26
CA LEU A 80 -0.07 23.33 7.99
C LEU A 80 -0.83 21.99 8.00
N GLN A 81 -0.81 21.26 9.11
CA GLN A 81 -1.59 20.04 9.29
C GLN A 81 -3.09 20.32 9.18
N ARG A 82 -3.60 21.36 9.83
CA ARG A 82 -5.02 21.75 9.73
C ARG A 82 -5.40 22.14 8.29
N LEU A 83 -4.54 22.88 7.60
CA LEU A 83 -4.72 23.22 6.18
C LEU A 83 -4.80 21.95 5.31
N ALA A 84 -3.92 20.98 5.53
CA ALA A 84 -3.92 19.72 4.78
C ALA A 84 -5.27 18.98 4.94
N HIS A 85 -5.78 18.88 6.16
CA HIS A 85 -7.08 18.26 6.42
C HIS A 85 -8.23 19.01 5.73
N VAL A 86 -8.27 20.34 5.82
CA VAL A 86 -9.35 21.13 5.18
C VAL A 86 -9.32 21.03 3.65
N ARG A 87 -8.13 21.01 3.06
CA ARG A 87 -7.96 21.02 1.60
C ARG A 87 -8.13 19.63 0.98
N TYR A 88 -7.54 18.60 1.56
CA TYR A 88 -7.45 17.29 0.91
C TYR A 88 -8.42 16.25 1.48
N CYS A 89 -8.80 16.34 2.76
CA CYS A 89 -9.77 15.42 3.36
C CYS A 89 -11.20 15.91 3.13
N GLN A 90 -11.58 16.03 1.86
CA GLN A 90 -12.92 16.43 1.46
C GLN A 90 -13.79 15.20 1.21
N GLY A 91 -15.03 15.25 1.72
CA GLY A 91 -16.08 14.29 1.39
C GLY A 91 -16.43 14.27 -0.11
N PRO A 92 -17.50 13.57 -0.51
CA PRO A 92 -17.88 13.41 -1.92
C PRO A 92 -18.19 14.72 -2.65
N LYS A 93 -18.40 15.83 -1.94
CA LYS A 93 -18.60 17.16 -2.49
C LYS A 93 -17.34 18.01 -2.32
N THR A 94 -16.77 18.46 -3.44
CA THR A 94 -15.65 19.39 -3.44
C THR A 94 -16.05 20.72 -2.81
N VAL A 95 -15.25 21.21 -1.88
CA VAL A 95 -15.49 22.49 -1.19
C VAL A 95 -14.76 23.60 -1.93
N ALA A 96 -15.47 24.68 -2.29
CA ALA A 96 -14.87 25.84 -2.94
C ALA A 96 -13.78 26.47 -2.06
N VAL A 97 -12.70 26.99 -2.69
CA VAL A 97 -11.54 27.56 -1.97
C VAL A 97 -11.96 28.70 -1.04
N ALA A 98 -12.91 29.55 -1.43
CA ALA A 98 -13.42 30.61 -0.56
C ALA A 98 -14.01 30.07 0.76
N ALA A 99 -14.74 28.95 0.71
CA ALA A 99 -15.28 28.31 1.91
C ALA A 99 -14.17 27.63 2.74
N GLN A 100 -13.10 27.13 2.11
CA GLN A 100 -11.92 26.63 2.82
C GLN A 100 -11.20 27.76 3.58
N CYS A 101 -10.97 28.91 2.92
CA CYS A 101 -10.40 30.11 3.54
C CYS A 101 -11.23 30.57 4.74
N ALA A 102 -12.57 30.59 4.60
CA ALA A 102 -13.47 30.94 5.70
C ALA A 102 -13.36 29.97 6.89
N ARG A 103 -13.29 28.64 6.63
CA ARG A 103 -13.10 27.63 7.69
C ARG A 103 -11.77 27.77 8.42
N LEU A 104 -10.73 28.19 7.70
CA LEU A 104 -9.40 28.41 8.26
C LEU A 104 -9.26 29.77 8.94
N GLY A 105 -10.13 30.73 8.63
CA GLY A 105 -10.08 32.10 9.15
C GLY A 105 -8.97 32.94 8.51
N ILE A 106 -8.62 32.68 7.25
CA ILE A 106 -7.46 33.30 6.58
C ILE A 106 -7.82 33.92 5.23
N SER A 107 -7.00 34.87 4.78
CA SER A 107 -7.13 35.48 3.45
C SER A 107 -6.75 34.50 2.33
N MET A 108 -7.22 34.76 1.11
CA MET A 108 -6.83 33.99 -0.08
C MET A 108 -5.31 34.03 -0.33
N ARG A 109 -4.65 35.17 -0.06
CA ARG A 109 -3.20 35.32 -0.20
C ARG A 109 -2.46 34.41 0.79
N THR A 110 -2.88 34.44 2.05
CA THR A 110 -2.32 33.59 3.11
C THR A 110 -2.55 32.12 2.81
N TYR A 111 -3.74 31.76 2.34
CA TYR A 111 -4.06 30.38 1.96
C TYR A 111 -3.10 29.85 0.89
N ARG A 112 -2.86 30.61 -0.19
CA ARG A 112 -1.92 30.20 -1.25
C ARG A 112 -0.51 30.01 -0.71
N ALA A 113 0.00 30.98 0.06
CA ALA A 113 1.32 30.90 0.66
C ALA A 113 1.47 29.67 1.57
N GLN A 114 0.47 29.39 2.41
CA GLN A 114 0.50 28.22 3.30
C GLN A 114 0.36 26.89 2.54
N VAL A 115 -0.31 26.86 1.38
CA VAL A 115 -0.35 25.65 0.53
C VAL A 115 1.02 25.38 -0.08
N ASP A 116 1.68 26.40 -0.61
CA ASP A 116 3.03 26.27 -1.17
C ASP A 116 4.02 25.84 -0.09
N GLU A 117 3.92 26.44 1.09
CA GLU A 117 4.68 26.09 2.28
C GLU A 117 4.43 24.64 2.73
N LEU A 118 3.17 24.23 2.85
CA LEU A 118 2.80 22.84 3.17
C LEU A 118 3.46 21.87 2.17
N HIS A 119 3.43 22.19 0.88
CA HIS A 119 4.06 21.33 -0.13
C HIS A 119 5.57 21.24 0.04
N ALA A 120 6.24 22.37 0.32
CA ALA A 120 7.69 22.41 0.51
C ALA A 120 8.13 21.64 1.76
N GLU A 121 7.50 21.93 2.91
CA GLU A 121 7.83 21.30 4.19
C GLU A 121 7.55 19.78 4.15
N LEU A 122 6.42 19.37 3.58
CA LEU A 122 6.09 17.96 3.45
C LEU A 122 7.00 17.24 2.46
N GLN A 123 7.49 17.92 1.42
CA GLN A 123 8.44 17.33 0.47
C GLN A 123 9.78 16.99 1.16
N ALA A 124 10.16 17.74 2.19
CA ALA A 124 11.35 17.48 3.01
C ALA A 124 11.11 16.37 4.05
N GLU A 125 9.98 16.39 4.74
CA GLU A 125 9.69 15.46 5.85
C GLU A 125 9.20 14.07 5.40
N TRP A 126 8.48 13.99 4.28
CA TRP A 126 7.87 12.74 3.83
C TRP A 126 8.86 11.59 3.60
N PRO A 127 10.03 11.78 2.95
CA PRO A 127 11.01 10.71 2.77
C PRO A 127 11.52 10.15 4.12
N VAL A 128 11.70 11.03 5.12
CA VAL A 128 12.16 10.63 6.46
C VAL A 128 11.07 9.83 7.17
N ALA A 129 9.82 10.27 7.11
CA ALA A 129 8.68 9.54 7.66
C ALA A 129 8.52 8.16 7.01
N LEU A 130 8.65 8.08 5.68
CA LEU A 130 8.59 6.82 4.93
C LEU A 130 9.72 5.86 5.34
N ALA A 131 10.96 6.37 5.48
CA ALA A 131 12.09 5.57 5.91
C ALA A 131 11.88 5.01 7.34
N ARG A 132 11.34 5.83 8.26
CA ARG A 132 10.96 5.39 9.61
C ARG A 132 9.90 4.31 9.59
N LEU A 133 8.86 4.47 8.76
CA LEU A 133 7.81 3.47 8.60
C LEU A 133 8.39 2.14 8.10
N GLN A 134 9.22 2.20 7.05
CA GLN A 134 9.89 1.00 6.52
C GLN A 134 10.81 0.33 7.55
N ALA A 135 11.50 1.11 8.39
CA ALA A 135 12.34 0.56 9.45
C ALA A 135 11.51 -0.12 10.54
N ALA A 136 10.39 0.49 10.95
CA ALA A 136 9.48 -0.08 11.93
C ALA A 136 8.86 -1.40 11.44
N GLU A 137 8.47 -1.46 10.16
CA GLU A 137 7.93 -2.68 9.55
C GLU A 137 8.96 -3.82 9.54
N ARG A 138 10.25 -3.54 9.28
CA ARG A 138 11.30 -4.57 9.18
C ARG A 138 11.48 -5.41 10.44
N GLY A 139 11.11 -4.87 11.61
CA GLY A 139 11.21 -5.57 12.89
C GLY A 139 10.02 -6.49 13.20
N THR A 140 9.01 -6.56 12.35
CA THR A 140 7.78 -7.32 12.63
C THR A 140 7.84 -8.75 12.07
N ASP A 141 7.28 -9.71 12.82
CA ASP A 141 7.11 -11.10 12.35
C ASP A 141 6.29 -11.18 11.06
N ALA A 142 5.32 -10.26 10.90
CA ALA A 142 4.53 -10.11 9.68
C ALA A 142 5.42 -9.75 8.48
N HIS A 143 6.41 -8.87 8.65
CA HIS A 143 7.37 -8.53 7.60
C HIS A 143 8.29 -9.71 7.29
N ALA A 144 8.80 -10.42 8.30
CA ALA A 144 9.60 -11.62 8.10
C ALA A 144 8.82 -12.69 7.30
N ALA A 145 7.55 -12.90 7.64
CA ALA A 145 6.65 -13.80 6.92
C ALA A 145 6.36 -13.32 5.48
N ALA A 146 6.18 -12.02 5.25
CA ALA A 146 6.01 -11.46 3.91
C ALA A 146 7.27 -11.64 3.03
N VAL A 147 8.46 -11.40 3.59
CA VAL A 147 9.74 -11.63 2.89
C VAL A 147 9.91 -13.10 2.53
N LYS A 148 9.60 -14.02 3.45
CA LYS A 148 9.65 -15.46 3.20
C LYS A 148 8.70 -15.87 2.07
N ARG A 149 7.45 -15.37 2.08
CA ARG A 149 6.48 -15.60 0.98
C ARG A 149 6.97 -15.05 -0.35
N ALA A 150 7.51 -13.84 -0.38
CA ALA A 150 8.04 -13.24 -1.60
C ALA A 150 9.23 -14.00 -2.18
N ARG A 151 10.12 -14.53 -1.32
CA ARG A 151 11.22 -15.41 -1.75
C ARG A 151 10.68 -16.71 -2.35
N ALA A 152 9.77 -17.39 -1.65
CA ALA A 152 9.15 -18.61 -2.16
C ALA A 152 8.46 -18.40 -3.52
N ALA A 153 7.73 -17.28 -3.70
CA ALA A 153 7.11 -16.94 -4.97
C ALA A 153 8.14 -16.73 -6.10
N ARG A 154 9.29 -16.11 -5.81
CA ARG A 154 10.38 -15.93 -6.78
C ARG A 154 11.05 -17.24 -7.16
N ASP A 155 11.22 -18.14 -6.20
CA ASP A 155 11.81 -19.45 -6.46
C ASP A 155 10.88 -20.30 -7.32
N VAL A 156 9.58 -20.31 -7.02
CA VAL A 156 8.55 -20.94 -7.89
C VAL A 156 8.55 -20.33 -9.29
N ALA A 157 8.64 -19.00 -9.41
CA ALA A 157 8.71 -18.34 -10.72
C ALA A 157 9.96 -18.76 -11.52
N ARG A 158 11.11 -18.92 -10.85
CA ARG A 158 12.36 -19.40 -11.48
C ARG A 158 12.25 -20.86 -11.91
N GLU A 159 11.66 -21.71 -11.08
CA GLU A 159 11.42 -23.12 -11.42
C GLU A 159 10.50 -23.25 -12.62
N ASN A 160 9.39 -22.51 -12.64
CA ASN A 160 8.47 -22.47 -13.78
C ASN A 160 9.18 -22.01 -15.06
N ALA A 161 10.02 -20.97 -14.98
CA ALA A 161 10.81 -20.50 -16.12
C ALA A 161 11.81 -21.56 -16.63
N ARG A 162 12.44 -22.34 -15.73
CA ARG A 162 13.33 -23.45 -16.10
C ARG A 162 12.56 -24.59 -16.74
N ALA A 163 11.42 -24.98 -16.17
CA ALA A 163 10.55 -26.01 -16.71
C ALA A 163 10.06 -25.64 -18.12
N GLU A 164 9.67 -24.39 -18.34
CA GLU A 164 9.22 -23.93 -19.66
C GLU A 164 10.35 -23.95 -20.69
N ARG A 165 11.56 -23.51 -20.32
CA ARG A 165 12.74 -23.63 -21.20
C ARG A 165 13.02 -25.08 -21.60
N LYS A 166 12.91 -26.01 -20.66
CA LYS A 166 13.08 -27.44 -20.92
C LYS A 166 12.02 -27.97 -21.89
N ARG A 167 10.75 -27.64 -21.67
CA ARG A 167 9.64 -28.02 -22.57
C ARG A 167 9.83 -27.47 -23.99
N VAL A 168 10.27 -26.22 -24.12
CA VAL A 168 10.57 -25.62 -25.43
C VAL A 168 11.73 -26.34 -26.13
N ALA A 169 12.78 -26.70 -25.39
CA ALA A 169 13.90 -27.45 -25.93
C ALA A 169 13.49 -28.86 -26.40
N GLU A 170 12.69 -29.58 -25.59
CA GLU A 170 12.15 -30.90 -25.92
C GLU A 170 11.24 -30.84 -27.16
N ARG A 171 10.35 -29.84 -27.26
CA ARG A 171 9.52 -29.63 -28.44
C ARG A 171 10.35 -29.37 -29.70
N LYS A 172 11.41 -28.56 -29.60
CA LYS A 172 12.33 -28.31 -30.72
C LYS A 172 13.09 -29.57 -31.12
N ALA A 173 13.55 -30.36 -30.15
CA ALA A 173 14.23 -31.63 -30.40
C ALA A 173 13.30 -32.65 -31.08
N ALA A 174 12.06 -32.78 -30.60
CA ALA A 174 11.04 -33.64 -31.21
C ALA A 174 10.72 -33.19 -32.66
N ALA A 175 10.57 -31.89 -32.89
CA ALA A 175 10.34 -31.37 -34.24
C ALA A 175 11.51 -31.66 -35.21
N ARG A 176 12.76 -31.59 -34.72
CA ARG A 176 13.95 -31.99 -35.50
C ARG A 176 13.93 -33.48 -35.81
N ALA A 177 13.69 -34.33 -34.81
CA ALA A 177 13.61 -35.78 -35.01
C ALA A 177 12.52 -36.18 -36.02
N VAL A 178 11.35 -35.53 -35.99
CA VAL A 178 10.28 -35.76 -36.98
C VAL A 178 10.73 -35.36 -38.39
N LYS A 179 11.43 -34.21 -38.53
CA LYS A 179 11.97 -33.77 -39.81
C LYS A 179 13.02 -34.75 -40.36
N ASP A 180 13.94 -35.20 -39.51
CA ASP A 180 15.00 -36.14 -39.89
C ASP A 180 14.41 -37.50 -40.31
N ALA A 181 13.41 -38.01 -39.58
CA ALA A 181 12.69 -39.24 -39.94
C ALA A 181 11.87 -39.12 -41.24
N ALA A 182 11.41 -37.91 -41.60
CA ALA A 182 10.73 -37.67 -42.86
C ALA A 182 11.72 -37.61 -44.04
N VAL A 183 12.92 -37.06 -43.84
CA VAL A 183 14.00 -37.05 -44.85
C VAL A 183 14.54 -38.46 -45.08
N GLY A 184 14.78 -39.23 -44.01
CA GLY A 184 15.24 -40.63 -44.12
C GLY A 184 14.25 -41.54 -44.85
N ARG A 185 12.94 -41.34 -44.67
CA ARG A 185 11.90 -42.08 -45.43
C ARG A 185 11.85 -41.72 -46.90
N LYS A 186 12.21 -40.49 -47.30
CA LYS A 186 12.32 -40.11 -48.71
C LYS A 186 13.57 -40.69 -49.38
N ALA A 187 14.64 -40.91 -48.61
CA ALA A 187 15.88 -41.50 -49.13
C ALA A 187 15.81 -43.04 -49.30
N GLY A 188 14.95 -43.73 -48.54
CA GLY A 188 14.75 -45.19 -48.66
C GLY A 188 13.64 -45.63 -49.62
N ALA A 189 13.01 -44.69 -50.33
CA ALA A 189 11.93 -44.94 -51.30
C ALA A 189 12.34 -44.62 -52.76
N ALA A 190 13.64 -44.42 -53.00
CA ALA A 190 14.26 -44.27 -54.32
C ALA A 190 15.15 -45.48 -54.59
#